data_AF-A0A9D1QYM9-F1
#
_entry.id   AF-A0A9D1QYM9-F1
#
_cell.length_a   1.000
_cell.length_b   1.000
_cell.length_c   1.000
_cell.angle_alpha   90.00
_cell.angle_beta   90.00
_cell.angle_gamma   90.00
#
_symmetry.space_group_name_H-M   'P 1'
#
loop_
_entity.id
_entity.type
_entity.pdbx_description
1 polymer ?
#
loop_
_entity_poly.entity_id
_entity_poly.type
_entity_poly.pdbx_seq_one_letter_code
_entity_poly.pdbx_strand_id
1 'polypeptide(L)'
;MMARLYKLLVAMVLVCGLALPAVAAQTSVPDLTGRHWMQSTLNEKLAFLYGASNVIAVEQVIAQKRGVEPSPFVSGWIKAFGNTNWTKIQKELDAWYATHPADANRDVFEVLWTQFIVPANK
;
A
#
# COMPACT_ATOMS: atom_id res chain seq x y z
N MET A 1 54.83 -24.60 10.06
CA MET A 1 53.76 -24.11 10.96
C MET A 1 53.05 -22.88 10.40
N MET A 2 53.77 -21.84 9.97
CA MET A 2 53.19 -20.57 9.45
C MET A 2 52.27 -20.70 8.22
N ALA A 3 52.59 -21.61 7.28
CA ALA A 3 51.75 -21.83 6.09
C ALA A 3 50.37 -22.46 6.41
N ARG A 4 50.23 -23.14 7.56
CA ARG A 4 48.97 -23.74 8.02
C ARG A 4 48.10 -22.69 8.72
N LEU A 5 48.73 -21.79 9.47
CA LEU A 5 48.10 -20.61 10.07
C LEU A 5 47.60 -19.61 9.02
N TYR A 6 48.37 -19.36 7.96
CA TYR A 6 47.96 -18.48 6.87
C TYR A 6 46.73 -19.02 6.12
N LYS A 7 46.67 -20.33 5.85
CA LYS A 7 45.51 -20.96 5.21
C LYS A 7 44.26 -20.92 6.10
N LEU A 8 44.42 -21.05 7.42
CA LEU A 8 43.33 -20.92 8.39
C LEU A 8 42.81 -19.49 8.49
N LEU A 9 43.71 -18.49 8.46
CA LEU A 9 43.34 -17.07 8.44
C LEU A 9 42.60 -16.67 7.16
N VAL A 10 43.06 -17.14 6.00
CA VAL A 10 42.39 -16.89 4.71
C VAL A 10 41.00 -17.56 4.67
N ALA A 11 40.87 -18.78 5.21
CA ALA A 11 39.58 -19.46 5.30
C ALA A 11 38.60 -18.76 6.27
N MET A 12 39.10 -18.19 7.37
CA MET A 12 38.27 -17.46 8.34
C MET A 12 37.73 -16.14 7.76
N VAL A 13 38.54 -15.41 6.98
CA VAL A 13 38.11 -14.19 6.28
C VAL A 13 37.07 -14.48 5.20
N LEU A 14 37.21 -15.61 4.49
CA LEU A 14 36.25 -16.03 3.46
C LEU A 14 34.87 -16.41 4.03
N VAL A 15 34.83 -16.99 5.23
CA VAL A 15 33.57 -17.37 5.90
C VAL A 15 32.87 -16.17 6.51
N CYS A 16 33.60 -15.16 7.01
CA CYS A 16 32.99 -13.93 7.52
C CYS A 16 32.50 -12.97 6.41
N GLY A 17 33.07 -13.03 5.20
CA GLY A 17 32.63 -12.20 4.07
C GLY A 17 31.27 -12.57 3.46
N LEU A 18 30.76 -13.78 3.75
CA LEU A 18 29.49 -14.29 3.21
C LEU A 18 28.29 -14.04 4.12
N ALA A 19 28.49 -13.50 5.32
CA ALA A 19 27.43 -13.14 6.26
C ALA A 19 26.98 -11.68 6.11
N LEU A 20 26.87 -11.19 4.87
CA LEU A 20 26.10 -9.97 4.63
C LEU A 20 24.64 -10.34 4.91
N PRO A 21 23.95 -9.69 5.87
CA PRO A 21 22.51 -9.85 5.95
C PRO A 21 21.99 -9.44 4.58
N ALA A 22 21.28 -10.35 3.91
CA ALA A 22 20.49 -9.96 2.76
C ALA A 22 19.58 -8.85 3.27
N VAL A 23 19.90 -7.61 2.91
CA VAL A 23 19.01 -6.48 3.14
C VAL A 23 17.83 -6.84 2.26
N ALA A 24 16.81 -7.45 2.87
CA ALA A 24 15.55 -7.69 2.19
C ALA A 24 15.14 -6.30 1.73
N ALA A 25 15.24 -6.04 0.42
CA ALA A 25 14.70 -4.83 -0.14
C ALA A 25 13.24 -4.85 0.30
N GLN A 26 12.90 -3.99 1.26
CA GLN A 26 11.52 -3.70 1.55
C GLN A 26 11.00 -3.15 0.23
N THR A 27 10.35 -4.02 -0.53
CA THR A 27 9.47 -3.61 -1.60
C THR A 27 8.27 -2.97 -0.90
N SER A 28 8.50 -1.82 -0.27
CA SER A 28 7.42 -0.93 0.10
C SER A 28 6.71 -0.66 -1.22
N VAL A 29 5.44 -1.05 -1.29
CA VAL A 29 4.55 -0.55 -2.35
C VAL A 29 4.79 0.95 -2.38
N PRO A 30 5.11 1.57 -3.53
CA PRO A 30 5.42 2.99 -3.57
C PRO A 30 4.30 3.76 -2.88
N ASP A 31 4.65 4.55 -1.87
CA ASP A 31 3.69 5.35 -1.11
C ASP A 31 3.01 6.33 -2.07
N LEU A 32 1.77 6.02 -2.45
CA LEU A 32 0.95 6.91 -3.26
C LEU A 32 0.43 8.01 -2.34
N THR A 33 1.26 9.03 -2.14
CA THR A 33 0.92 10.20 -1.33
C THR A 33 -0.02 11.16 -2.06
N GLY A 34 -0.57 12.11 -1.29
CA GLY A 34 -1.32 13.25 -1.84
C GLY A 34 -0.57 14.06 -2.90
N ARG A 35 0.76 14.19 -2.80
CA ARG A 35 1.57 14.87 -3.81
C ARG A 35 1.50 14.16 -5.15
N HIS A 36 1.71 12.83 -5.14
CA HIS A 36 1.60 12.02 -6.35
C HIS A 36 0.18 12.10 -6.91
N TRP A 37 -0.83 11.96 -6.05
CA TRP A 37 -2.22 12.10 -6.42
C TRP A 37 -2.53 13.43 -7.10
N MET A 38 -2.15 14.56 -6.50
CA MET A 38 -2.43 15.88 -7.06
C MET A 38 -1.68 16.17 -8.36
N GLN A 39 -0.58 15.46 -8.63
CA GLN A 39 0.16 15.53 -9.89
C GLN A 39 -0.36 14.57 -10.96
N SER A 40 -1.13 13.54 -10.57
CA SER A 40 -1.72 12.57 -11.49
C SER A 40 -2.85 13.16 -12.31
N THR A 41 -2.97 12.66 -13.54
CA THR A 41 -4.10 12.90 -14.43
C THR A 41 -5.38 12.24 -13.90
N LEU A 42 -6.53 12.68 -14.41
CA LEU A 42 -7.82 12.05 -14.08
C LEU A 42 -7.81 10.54 -14.37
N ASN A 43 -7.27 10.11 -15.50
CA ASN A 43 -7.26 8.70 -15.88
C ASN A 43 -6.40 7.85 -14.94
N GLU A 44 -5.26 8.37 -14.48
CA GLU A 44 -4.40 7.68 -13.51
C GLU A 44 -5.09 7.53 -12.14
N LYS A 45 -5.78 8.59 -11.67
CA LYS A 45 -6.58 8.55 -10.45
C LYS A 45 -7.72 7.54 -10.53
N LEU A 46 -8.43 7.51 -11.65
CA LEU A 46 -9.51 6.54 -11.88
C LEU A 46 -8.97 5.11 -12.01
N ALA A 47 -7.81 4.92 -12.66
CA ALA A 47 -7.15 3.61 -12.73
C ALA A 47 -6.76 3.09 -11.35
N PHE A 48 -6.27 3.95 -10.46
CA PHE A 48 -6.01 3.59 -9.07
C PHE A 48 -7.29 3.13 -8.34
N LEU A 49 -8.37 3.91 -8.41
CA LEU A 49 -9.65 3.56 -7.76
C LEU A 49 -10.26 2.26 -8.32
N TYR A 50 -10.14 2.05 -9.63
CA TYR A 50 -10.57 0.82 -10.28
C TYR A 50 -9.72 -0.38 -9.86
N GLY A 51 -8.39 -0.21 -9.78
CA GLY A 51 -7.48 -1.23 -9.27
C GLY A 51 -7.79 -1.64 -7.83
N ALA A 52 -8.01 -0.66 -6.95
CA ALA A 52 -8.43 -0.90 -5.56
C ALA A 52 -9.74 -1.70 -5.51
N SER A 53 -10.72 -1.33 -6.34
CA SER A 53 -12.02 -2.01 -6.42
C SER A 53 -11.89 -3.47 -6.88
N ASN A 54 -10.97 -3.77 -7.79
CA ASN A 54 -10.72 -5.15 -8.23
C ASN A 54 -10.14 -6.01 -7.10
N VAL A 55 -9.20 -5.47 -6.31
CA VAL A 55 -8.64 -6.19 -5.15
C VAL A 55 -9.73 -6.50 -4.12
N ILE A 56 -10.63 -5.55 -3.88
CA ILE A 56 -11.77 -5.69 -2.98
C ILE A 56 -12.73 -6.77 -3.48
N ALA A 57 -13.04 -6.78 -4.77
CA ALA A 57 -13.88 -7.82 -5.37
C ALA A 57 -13.26 -9.21 -5.22
N VAL A 58 -11.94 -9.34 -5.41
CA VAL A 58 -11.21 -10.61 -5.21
C VAL A 58 -11.34 -11.08 -3.76
N GLU A 59 -11.10 -10.21 -2.79
CA GLU A 59 -11.19 -10.56 -1.38
C GLU A 59 -12.63 -10.94 -0.99
N GLN A 60 -13.63 -10.20 -1.47
CA GLN A 60 -15.04 -10.52 -1.22
C GLN A 60 -15.41 -11.91 -1.74
N VAL A 61 -14.97 -12.27 -2.95
CA VAL A 61 -15.19 -13.61 -3.51
C VAL A 61 -14.49 -14.69 -2.68
N ILE A 62 -13.28 -14.42 -2.19
CA ILE A 62 -12.55 -15.35 -1.31
C ILE A 62 -13.29 -15.54 0.03
N ALA A 63 -13.76 -14.46 0.65
CA ALA A 63 -14.50 -14.48 1.90
C ALA A 63 -15.80 -15.30 1.75
N GLN A 64 -16.57 -15.04 0.68
CA GLN A 64 -17.77 -15.80 0.33
C GLN A 64 -17.49 -17.30 0.15
N LYS A 65 -16.43 -17.66 -0.60
CA LYS A 65 -16.04 -19.06 -0.81
C LYS A 65 -15.65 -19.77 0.48
N ARG A 66 -15.10 -19.04 1.45
CA ARG A 66 -14.68 -19.58 2.75
C ARG A 66 -15.80 -19.54 3.80
N GLY A 67 -16.93 -18.91 3.51
CA GLY A 67 -18.02 -18.72 4.48
C GLY A 67 -17.61 -17.84 5.67
N VAL A 68 -16.69 -16.89 5.44
CA VAL A 68 -16.23 -15.93 6.45
C VAL A 68 -16.59 -14.51 6.03
N GLU A 69 -16.63 -13.61 6.99
CA GLU A 69 -16.81 -12.19 6.71
C GLU A 69 -15.59 -11.59 5.98
N PRO A 70 -15.79 -10.65 5.04
CA PRO A 70 -14.68 -9.88 4.45
C PRO A 70 -13.94 -9.07 5.51
N SER A 71 -12.71 -8.64 5.22
CA SER A 71 -11.98 -7.77 6.16
C SER A 71 -12.76 -6.49 6.46
N PRO A 72 -12.50 -5.85 7.63
CA PRO A 72 -13.08 -4.55 7.95
C PRO A 72 -12.83 -3.49 6.87
N PHE A 73 -11.71 -3.60 6.16
CA PHE A 73 -11.40 -2.72 5.03
C PHE A 73 -12.38 -2.91 3.88
N VAL A 74 -12.58 -4.14 3.41
CA VAL A 74 -13.52 -4.46 2.32
C VAL A 74 -14.95 -4.09 2.70
N SER A 75 -15.39 -4.50 3.88
CA SER A 75 -16.74 -4.19 4.36
C SER A 75 -16.98 -2.68 4.46
N GLY A 76 -15.99 -1.94 4.97
CA GLY A 76 -16.06 -0.48 5.02
C GLY A 76 -16.07 0.17 3.63
N TRP A 77 -15.22 -0.31 2.72
CA TRP A 77 -15.19 0.22 1.35
C TRP A 77 -16.51 0.02 0.63
N ILE A 78 -17.10 -1.17 0.73
CA ILE A 78 -18.41 -1.47 0.13
C ILE A 78 -19.49 -0.53 0.71
N LYS A 79 -19.48 -0.32 2.03
CA LYS A 79 -20.43 0.61 2.68
C LYS A 79 -20.24 2.05 2.22
N ALA A 80 -19.00 2.53 2.10
CA ALA A 80 -18.69 3.91 1.73
C ALA A 80 -18.90 4.19 0.23
N PHE A 81 -18.53 3.25 -0.63
CA PHE A 81 -18.36 3.49 -2.07
C PHE A 81 -19.18 2.58 -2.97
N GLY A 82 -19.84 1.54 -2.45
CA GLY A 82 -20.55 0.54 -3.26
C GLY A 82 -21.67 1.12 -4.16
N ASN A 83 -22.21 2.28 -3.80
CA ASN A 83 -23.24 3.00 -4.57
C ASN A 83 -22.72 4.31 -5.21
N THR A 84 -21.42 4.54 -5.20
CA THR A 84 -20.79 5.80 -5.63
C THR A 84 -19.98 5.60 -6.91
N ASN A 85 -19.99 6.59 -7.80
CA ASN A 85 -19.13 6.58 -9.00
C ASN A 85 -17.69 7.00 -8.63
N TRP A 86 -16.68 6.33 -9.21
CA TRP A 86 -15.26 6.66 -9.08
C TRP A 86 -14.93 8.13 -9.33
N THR A 87 -15.57 8.77 -10.30
CA THR A 87 -15.36 10.21 -10.56
C THR A 87 -15.79 11.08 -9.37
N LYS A 88 -16.81 10.68 -8.62
CA LYS A 88 -17.23 11.41 -7.41
C LYS A 88 -16.20 11.24 -6.30
N ILE A 89 -15.77 10.00 -6.04
CA ILE A 89 -14.74 9.69 -5.02
C ILE A 89 -13.44 10.44 -5.34
N GLN A 90 -13.04 10.44 -6.61
CA GLN A 90 -11.88 11.17 -7.09
C GLN A 90 -11.98 12.68 -6.79
N LYS A 91 -13.12 13.31 -7.09
CA LYS A 91 -13.34 14.74 -6.84
C LYS A 91 -13.31 15.08 -5.34
N GLU A 92 -13.91 14.24 -4.51
CA GLU A 92 -13.92 14.46 -3.07
C GLU A 92 -12.51 14.32 -2.47
N LEU A 93 -11.72 13.35 -2.98
CA LEU A 93 -10.33 13.18 -2.58
C LEU A 93 -9.43 14.34 -3.06
N ASP A 94 -9.63 14.85 -4.28
CA ASP A 94 -8.96 16.06 -4.77
C ASP A 94 -9.26 17.27 -3.86
N ALA A 95 -10.54 17.47 -3.52
CA ALA A 95 -10.96 18.57 -2.65
C ALA A 95 -10.34 18.44 -1.25
N TRP A 96 -10.24 17.22 -0.73
CA TRP A 96 -9.61 16.96 0.56
C TRP A 96 -8.13 17.37 0.54
N TYR A 97 -7.33 16.89 -0.41
CA TYR A 97 -5.91 17.26 -0.49
C TYR A 97 -5.68 18.74 -0.80
N ALA A 98 -6.55 19.37 -1.60
CA ALA A 98 -6.48 20.80 -1.88
C ALA A 98 -6.71 21.66 -0.63
N THR A 99 -7.52 21.18 0.33
CA THR A 99 -7.81 21.87 1.60
C THR A 99 -6.85 21.48 2.72
N HIS A 100 -6.04 20.43 2.55
CA HIS A 100 -5.08 19.92 3.53
C HIS A 100 -3.65 19.90 2.97
N PRO A 101 -3.05 21.04 2.59
CA PRO A 101 -1.72 21.08 1.98
C PRO A 101 -0.61 20.58 2.91
N ALA A 102 -0.80 20.66 4.24
CA ALA A 102 0.14 20.10 5.22
C ALA A 102 0.22 18.57 5.16
N ASP A 103 -0.85 17.91 4.69
CA ASP A 103 -0.96 16.45 4.58
C ASP A 103 -0.60 15.94 3.18
N ALA A 104 0.10 16.73 2.36
CA ALA A 104 0.46 16.34 1.00
C ALA A 104 1.31 15.04 0.92
N ASN A 105 2.07 14.71 1.97
CA ASN A 105 2.84 13.47 2.02
C ASN A 105 2.05 12.28 2.59
N ARG A 106 0.80 12.49 3.01
CA ARG A 106 -0.03 11.44 3.60
C ARG A 106 -0.56 10.50 2.52
N ASP A 107 -0.58 9.21 2.80
CA ASP A 107 -0.97 8.17 1.84
C ASP A 107 -2.43 8.27 1.43
N VAL A 108 -2.69 8.09 0.13
CA VAL A 108 -4.04 8.11 -0.45
C VAL A 108 -4.91 7.03 0.18
N PHE A 109 -4.39 5.82 0.38
CA PHE A 109 -5.15 4.76 1.03
C PHE A 109 -5.48 5.09 2.50
N GLU A 110 -4.55 5.71 3.22
CA GLU A 110 -4.78 6.13 4.60
C GLU A 110 -5.86 7.22 4.70
N VAL A 111 -5.82 8.18 3.77
CA VAL A 111 -6.85 9.23 3.67
C VAL A 111 -8.21 8.63 3.30
N LEU A 112 -8.27 7.76 2.28
CA LEU A 112 -9.50 7.02 1.94
C LEU A 112 -10.06 6.26 3.14
N TRP A 113 -9.20 5.56 3.89
CA TRP A 113 -9.61 4.84 5.09
C TRP A 113 -10.16 5.78 6.17
N THR A 114 -9.35 6.74 6.61
CA THR A 114 -9.67 7.53 7.81
C THR A 114 -10.71 8.61 7.58
N GLN A 115 -10.79 9.17 6.36
CA GLN A 115 -11.65 10.33 6.05
C GLN A 115 -12.94 9.95 5.34
N PHE A 116 -12.97 8.83 4.64
CA PHE A 116 -14.14 8.43 3.84
C PHE A 116 -14.78 7.14 4.35
N ILE A 117 -13.97 6.10 4.58
CA ILE A 117 -14.47 4.76 4.93
C ILE A 117 -14.89 4.67 6.40
N VAL A 118 -14.00 5.04 7.33
CA VAL A 118 -14.27 4.98 8.77
C VAL A 118 -15.50 5.84 9.14
N PRO A 119 -15.68 7.07 8.64
CA PRO A 119 -16.87 7.86 8.92
C PRO A 119 -18.16 7.24 8.38
N ALA A 120 -18.12 6.59 7.21
CA ALA A 120 -19.29 5.89 6.66
C ALA A 120 -19.68 4.64 7.48
N ASN A 121 -18.78 4.12 8.33
CA ASN A 121 -19.02 2.97 9.18
C ASN A 121 -19.71 3.30 10.51
N LYS A 122 -19.79 4.57 10.90
CA LYS A 122 -20.60 5.04 12.02
C LYS A 122 -22.09 5.05 11.65
#